data_AF-A0A5M9HF89-F1
#
_entry.id   AF-A0A5M9HF89-F1
#
_cell.length_a   1.000
_cell.length_b   1.000
_cell.length_c   1.000
_cell.angle_alpha   90.00
_cell.angle_beta   90.00
_cell.angle_gamma   90.00
#
_symmetry.space_group_name_H-M   'P 1'
#
loop_
_entity.id
_entity.type
_entity.pdbx_description
1 polymer ?
#
loop_
_entity_poly.entity_id
_entity_poly.type
_entity_poly.pdbx_seq_one_letter_code
_entity_poly.pdbx_strand_id
1 'polypeptide(L)'
;MATLPPLAERMRPASLDEYSGQKHLVGQNAILRKAIESGNLPSMILWGPPGVGKTTLAYIISQQLQRPFFSLSAINSGVKDVREVIEKAAKLKESQDNLPVLFIDEIHRFSKSQQDSLLGAVERGLVTLIGATTENPSFEVISALLSRCQVYILKSLSEDDLIDLINRALSADEFLLHKKVTIKEHEALLRLSGGDARRLLNVLELVINASGKESVEITNAFVLEHVQQNMALYDKAGEQHYDIISAFIKSIRGSDPNAAVYWLARMIAGGEDPLFIARRLLILASEDIGNANPNALLLANNCFQAVNVIGWPESRIVLSQTVTYLASCAKSNASYEAINRASQLVERTGDLSVPLHLRNAPTKLMKNIGYGTEYKYSHAYEGNFEEQEYFPKGLSGTVLYEPGNNASEQKLRERLKTLWKNKYKY
;
A
#
# COMPACT_ATOMS: atom_id res chain seq x y z
N MET A 1 -18.50 -17.57 30.90
CA MET A 1 -17.80 -18.57 30.09
C MET A 1 -16.47 -17.97 29.69
N ALA A 2 -15.35 -18.67 29.89
CA ALA A 2 -14.04 -18.17 29.48
C ALA A 2 -14.08 -17.87 27.97
N THR A 3 -13.76 -16.65 27.58
CA THR A 3 -13.67 -16.25 26.16
C THR A 3 -12.47 -16.98 25.56
N LEU A 4 -12.74 -18.06 24.83
CA LEU A 4 -11.71 -18.76 24.07
C LEU A 4 -11.07 -17.79 23.07
N PRO A 5 -9.75 -17.89 22.81
CA PRO A 5 -9.12 -17.10 21.76
C PRO A 5 -9.73 -17.46 20.39
N PRO A 6 -9.74 -16.56 19.39
CA PRO A 6 -10.35 -16.81 18.09
C PRO A 6 -9.81 -18.07 17.40
N LEU A 7 -10.59 -18.69 16.52
CA LEU A 7 -10.20 -19.93 15.80
C LEU A 7 -8.87 -19.76 15.05
N ALA A 8 -8.63 -18.58 14.46
CA ALA A 8 -7.37 -18.29 13.79
C ALA A 8 -6.14 -18.39 14.71
N GLU A 9 -6.29 -18.12 16.01
CA GLU A 9 -5.22 -18.28 17.00
C GLU A 9 -5.10 -19.73 17.47
N ARG A 10 -6.24 -20.40 17.70
CA ARG A 10 -6.27 -21.83 18.12
C ARG A 10 -5.69 -22.75 17.05
N MET A 11 -5.92 -22.42 15.78
CA MET A 11 -5.43 -23.19 14.64
C MET A 11 -4.04 -22.76 14.15
N ARG A 12 -3.33 -21.90 14.90
CA ARG A 12 -1.98 -21.47 14.51
C ARG A 12 -1.05 -22.70 14.44
N PRO A 13 -0.45 -23.01 13.28
CA PRO A 13 0.49 -24.12 13.14
C PRO A 13 1.67 -24.05 14.11
N ALA A 14 2.06 -25.19 14.67
CA ALA A 14 3.21 -25.29 15.57
C ALA A 14 4.52 -25.67 14.86
N SER A 15 4.43 -26.20 13.63
CA SER A 15 5.57 -26.69 12.85
C SER A 15 5.45 -26.32 11.37
N LEU A 16 6.56 -26.42 10.63
CA LEU A 16 6.56 -26.19 9.16
C LEU A 16 5.73 -27.23 8.40
N ASP A 17 5.60 -28.46 8.93
CA ASP A 17 4.79 -29.51 8.30
C ASP A 17 3.29 -29.24 8.44
N GLU A 18 2.93 -28.49 9.47
CA GLU A 18 1.57 -28.01 9.71
C GLU A 18 1.26 -26.69 8.98
N TYR A 19 2.24 -26.07 8.33
CA TYR A 19 2.07 -24.75 7.72
C TYR A 19 1.41 -24.86 6.35
N SER A 20 0.18 -24.34 6.21
CA SER A 20 -0.56 -24.37 4.95
C SER A 20 0.02 -23.42 3.91
N GLY A 21 0.18 -23.93 2.67
CA GLY A 21 0.69 -23.17 1.54
C GLY A 21 2.20 -22.89 1.57
N GLN A 22 2.64 -21.95 0.72
CA GLN A 22 4.04 -21.53 0.57
C GLN A 22 5.05 -22.67 0.32
N LYS A 23 4.63 -23.75 -0.35
CA LYS A 23 5.48 -24.92 -0.65
C LYS A 23 6.79 -24.55 -1.36
N HIS A 24 6.82 -23.45 -2.11
CA HIS A 24 8.03 -22.91 -2.74
C HIS A 24 9.06 -22.33 -1.76
N LEU A 25 8.64 -21.93 -0.55
CA LEU A 25 9.52 -21.42 0.51
C LEU A 25 9.79 -22.46 1.60
N VAL A 26 8.76 -23.17 2.06
CA VAL A 26 8.84 -24.06 3.22
C VAL A 26 8.61 -25.54 2.89
N GLY A 27 8.50 -25.90 1.61
CA GLY A 27 8.46 -27.29 1.20
C GLY A 27 9.77 -28.02 1.53
N GLN A 28 9.73 -29.35 1.55
CA GLN A 28 10.82 -30.22 2.02
C GLN A 28 12.19 -29.95 1.35
N ASN A 29 12.19 -29.46 0.11
CA ASN A 29 13.40 -29.12 -0.64
C ASN A 29 13.69 -27.62 -0.75
N ALA A 30 12.84 -26.77 -0.18
CA ALA A 30 12.91 -25.33 -0.35
C ALA A 30 14.05 -24.70 0.48
N ILE A 31 14.59 -23.60 -0.03
CA ILE A 31 15.80 -22.96 0.50
C ILE A 31 15.57 -22.46 1.93
N LEU A 32 14.42 -21.82 2.20
CA LEU A 32 14.14 -21.28 3.53
C LEU A 32 13.96 -22.41 4.56
N ARG A 33 13.30 -23.52 4.21
CA ARG A 33 13.23 -24.70 5.10
C ARG A 33 14.61 -25.25 5.44
N LYS A 34 15.50 -25.42 4.45
CA LYS A 34 16.88 -25.87 4.68
C LYS A 34 17.67 -24.89 5.57
N ALA A 35 17.49 -23.59 5.38
CA ALA A 35 18.12 -22.58 6.23
C ALA A 35 17.65 -22.68 7.69
N ILE A 36 16.34 -22.86 7.90
CA ILE A 36 15.75 -23.07 9.23
C ILE A 36 16.28 -24.36 9.86
N GLU A 37 16.28 -25.48 9.13
CA GLU A 37 16.76 -26.78 9.62
C GLU A 37 18.27 -26.77 9.94
N SER A 38 19.06 -25.99 9.19
CA SER A 38 20.50 -25.84 9.43
C SER A 38 20.88 -24.88 10.58
N GLY A 39 19.93 -24.10 11.10
CA GLY A 39 20.18 -23.05 12.10
C GLY A 39 20.77 -21.74 11.56
N ASN A 40 21.22 -21.71 10.30
CA ASN A 40 21.82 -20.55 9.66
C ASN A 40 20.76 -19.65 9.01
N LEU A 41 19.99 -18.98 9.85
CA LEU A 41 18.90 -18.10 9.43
C LEU A 41 19.41 -16.66 9.16
N PRO A 42 19.34 -16.15 7.92
CA PRO A 42 19.62 -14.75 7.65
C PRO A 42 18.46 -13.86 8.15
N SER A 43 18.75 -12.58 8.39
CA SER A 43 17.68 -11.57 8.53
C SER A 43 16.87 -11.51 7.24
N MET A 44 15.55 -11.30 7.35
CA MET A 44 14.65 -11.38 6.22
C MET A 44 13.45 -10.44 6.31
N ILE A 45 12.87 -10.15 5.15
CA ILE A 45 11.60 -9.45 4.99
C ILE A 45 10.61 -10.42 4.33
N LEU A 46 9.51 -10.71 5.02
CA LEU A 46 8.38 -11.48 4.54
C LEU A 46 7.38 -10.51 3.89
N TRP A 47 7.25 -10.58 2.57
CA TRP A 47 6.34 -9.74 1.80
C TRP A 47 5.20 -10.58 1.23
N GLY A 48 3.96 -10.21 1.54
CA GLY A 48 2.79 -10.86 0.96
C GLY A 48 1.48 -10.29 1.51
N PRO A 49 0.33 -10.69 0.94
CA PRO A 49 -0.99 -10.19 1.35
C PRO A 49 -1.30 -10.55 2.83
N PRO A 50 -2.35 -9.96 3.43
CA PRO A 50 -2.79 -10.35 4.77
C PRO A 50 -3.14 -11.84 4.83
N GLY A 51 -3.00 -12.43 6.02
CA GLY A 51 -3.43 -13.81 6.27
C GLY A 51 -2.61 -14.94 5.66
N VAL A 52 -1.56 -14.67 4.88
CA VAL A 52 -0.71 -15.71 4.27
C VAL A 52 0.28 -16.38 5.23
N GLY A 53 0.21 -16.06 6.53
CA GLY A 53 1.00 -16.71 7.59
C GLY A 53 2.35 -16.08 7.93
N LYS A 54 2.62 -14.81 7.56
CA LYS A 54 3.88 -14.10 7.88
C LYS A 54 4.28 -14.18 9.37
N THR A 55 3.37 -13.79 10.27
CA THR A 55 3.57 -13.84 11.73
C THR A 55 3.76 -15.26 12.23
N THR A 56 2.95 -16.18 11.73
CA THR A 56 3.01 -17.61 12.07
C THR A 56 4.36 -18.21 11.68
N LEU A 57 4.86 -17.91 10.48
CA LEU A 57 6.14 -18.40 10.00
C LEU A 57 7.29 -17.90 10.88
N ALA A 58 7.31 -16.61 11.23
CA ALA A 58 8.30 -16.06 12.15
C ALA A 58 8.28 -16.75 13.53
N TYR A 59 7.07 -17.05 14.03
CA TYR A 59 6.90 -17.76 15.29
C TYR A 59 7.41 -19.20 15.23
N ILE A 60 7.04 -19.98 14.21
CA ILE A 60 7.52 -21.36 14.00
C ILE A 60 9.05 -21.39 13.94
N ILE A 61 9.65 -20.47 13.19
CA ILE A 61 11.11 -20.34 13.07
C ILE A 61 11.75 -20.16 14.46
N SER A 62 11.18 -19.29 15.30
CA SER A 62 11.70 -19.06 16.66
C SER A 62 11.63 -20.30 17.54
N GLN A 63 10.52 -21.03 17.48
CA GLN A 63 10.30 -22.25 18.27
C GLN A 63 11.22 -23.40 17.81
N GLN A 64 11.31 -23.63 16.50
CA GLN A 64 12.13 -24.69 15.93
C GLN A 64 13.63 -24.46 16.20
N LEU A 65 14.07 -23.20 16.22
CA LEU A 65 15.45 -22.84 16.53
C LEU A 65 15.72 -22.65 18.03
N GLN A 66 14.69 -22.75 18.88
CA GLN A 66 14.76 -22.49 20.32
C GLN A 66 15.42 -21.12 20.63
N ARG A 67 15.03 -20.09 19.85
CA ARG A 67 15.54 -18.72 19.98
C ARG A 67 14.52 -17.85 20.70
N PRO A 68 14.94 -16.96 21.61
CA PRO A 68 14.03 -15.99 22.22
C PRO A 68 13.33 -15.16 21.14
N PHE A 69 12.02 -14.97 21.27
CA PHE A 69 11.19 -14.27 20.30
C PHE A 69 10.72 -12.92 20.86
N PHE A 70 11.12 -11.84 20.21
CA PHE A 70 10.61 -10.49 20.49
C PHE A 70 9.72 -10.05 19.34
N SER A 71 8.50 -9.61 19.64
CA SER A 71 7.54 -9.12 18.66
C SER A 71 7.26 -7.64 18.89
N LEU A 72 7.40 -6.84 17.83
CA LEU A 72 6.99 -5.44 17.79
C LEU A 72 5.98 -5.25 16.66
N SER A 73 5.04 -4.31 16.85
CA SER A 73 4.12 -3.89 15.80
C SER A 73 4.48 -2.46 15.42
N ALA A 74 4.78 -2.22 14.14
CA ALA A 74 5.21 -0.92 13.67
C ALA A 74 4.16 0.18 13.83
N ILE A 75 2.90 -0.20 14.04
CA ILE A 75 1.77 0.71 14.27
C ILE A 75 1.84 1.31 15.69
N ASN A 76 2.26 0.51 16.67
CA ASN A 76 2.19 0.86 18.09
C ASN A 76 3.56 1.10 18.73
N SER A 77 4.65 0.74 18.05
CA SER A 77 6.01 0.80 18.60
C SER A 77 6.77 2.05 18.14
N GLY A 78 7.36 2.78 19.09
CA GLY A 78 8.25 3.91 18.85
C GLY A 78 9.73 3.51 18.76
N VAL A 79 10.61 4.49 18.55
CA VAL A 79 12.08 4.28 18.55
C VAL A 79 12.58 3.74 19.89
N LYS A 80 11.93 4.11 21.00
CA LYS A 80 12.29 3.66 22.34
C LYS A 80 12.10 2.16 22.51
N ASP A 81 10.96 1.62 22.08
CA ASP A 81 10.64 0.19 22.19
C ASP A 81 11.64 -0.66 21.39
N VAL A 82 12.03 -0.19 20.20
CA VAL A 82 13.06 -0.83 19.37
C VAL A 82 14.40 -0.88 20.11
N ARG A 83 14.83 0.23 20.71
CA ARG A 83 16.09 0.28 21.47
C ARG A 83 16.05 -0.62 22.71
N GLU A 84 14.95 -0.62 23.45
CA GLU A 84 14.78 -1.49 24.63
C GLU A 84 14.89 -2.98 24.26
N VAL A 85 14.34 -3.40 23.12
CA VAL A 85 14.48 -4.78 22.64
C VAL A 85 15.91 -5.08 22.20
N ILE A 86 16.59 -4.15 21.51
CA ILE A 86 18.00 -4.32 21.12
C ILE A 86 18.90 -4.44 22.35
N GLU A 87 18.67 -3.64 23.40
CA GLU A 87 19.43 -3.73 24.65
C GLU A 87 19.21 -5.05 25.37
N LYS A 88 17.97 -5.55 25.41
CA LYS A 88 17.66 -6.89 25.93
C LYS A 88 18.37 -7.98 25.13
N ALA A 89 18.35 -7.87 23.80
CA ALA A 89 19.02 -8.81 22.91
C ALA A 89 20.55 -8.80 23.11
N ALA A 90 21.16 -7.63 23.31
CA ALA A 90 22.59 -7.50 23.60
C ALA A 90 22.98 -8.24 24.90
N LYS A 91 22.19 -8.09 25.97
CA LYS A 91 22.41 -8.81 27.24
C LYS A 91 22.24 -10.33 27.11
N LEU A 92 21.29 -10.77 26.28
CA LEU A 92 21.09 -12.20 26.02
C LEU A 92 22.28 -12.81 25.26
N LYS A 93 22.87 -12.07 24.30
CA LYS A 93 24.05 -12.52 23.56
C LYS A 93 25.28 -12.73 24.43
N GLU A 94 25.40 -12.00 25.54
CA GLU A 94 26.50 -12.19 26.50
C GLU A 94 26.35 -13.44 27.36
N SER A 95 25.12 -14.00 27.45
CA SER A 95 24.78 -15.10 28.37
C SER A 95 24.36 -16.40 27.67
N GLN A 96 24.05 -16.37 26.37
CA GLN A 96 23.62 -17.52 25.58
C GLN A 96 24.15 -17.45 24.14
N ASP A 97 24.41 -18.61 23.53
CA ASP A 97 24.81 -18.73 22.12
C ASP A 97 23.66 -18.53 21.11
N ASN A 98 22.40 -18.47 21.58
CA ASN A 98 21.23 -18.38 20.70
C ASN A 98 20.78 -16.94 20.47
N LEU A 99 21.06 -16.42 19.28
CA LEU A 99 20.65 -15.08 18.85
C LEU A 99 19.11 -14.96 18.82
N PRO A 100 18.51 -13.93 19.46
CA PRO A 100 17.07 -13.76 19.47
C PRO A 100 16.51 -13.39 18.09
N VAL A 101 15.27 -13.81 17.83
CA VAL A 101 14.48 -13.39 16.67
C VAL A 101 13.70 -12.12 17.03
N LEU A 102 13.93 -11.05 16.27
CA LEU A 102 13.15 -9.81 16.36
C LEU A 102 12.15 -9.80 15.20
N PHE A 103 10.88 -10.02 15.51
CA PHE A 103 9.79 -9.88 14.56
C PHE A 103 9.21 -8.46 14.60
N ILE A 104 9.05 -7.85 13.43
CA ILE A 104 8.43 -6.53 13.28
C ILE A 104 7.29 -6.64 12.27
N ASP A 105 6.05 -6.54 12.77
CA ASP A 105 4.87 -6.54 11.92
C ASP A 105 4.62 -5.17 11.30
N GLU A 106 4.14 -5.15 10.06
CA GLU A 106 3.91 -3.96 9.23
C GLU A 106 5.12 -3.01 9.17
N ILE A 107 6.33 -3.55 8.97
CA ILE A 107 7.60 -2.80 9.01
C ILE A 107 7.62 -1.55 8.10
N HIS A 108 6.80 -1.52 7.05
CA HIS A 108 6.62 -0.35 6.18
C HIS A 108 6.06 0.89 6.92
N ARG A 109 5.42 0.72 8.08
CA ARG A 109 4.90 1.83 8.90
C ARG A 109 5.97 2.51 9.75
N PHE A 110 7.14 1.89 9.91
CA PHE A 110 8.26 2.54 10.59
C PHE A 110 8.82 3.69 9.75
N SER A 111 8.99 4.83 10.40
CA SER A 111 9.75 5.95 9.86
C SER A 111 11.21 5.56 9.57
N LYS A 112 11.88 6.30 8.69
CA LYS A 112 13.29 6.05 8.33
C LYS A 112 14.20 5.96 9.56
N SER A 113 14.02 6.84 10.55
CA SER A 113 14.83 6.83 11.78
C SER A 113 14.61 5.59 12.65
N GLN A 114 13.38 5.03 12.67
CA GLN A 114 13.10 3.76 13.34
C GLN A 114 13.81 2.61 12.62
N GLN A 115 13.78 2.59 11.28
CA GLN A 115 14.48 1.57 10.49
C GLN A 115 16.01 1.68 10.64
N ASP A 116 16.57 2.89 10.63
CA ASP A 116 18.00 3.13 10.84
C ASP A 116 18.48 2.61 12.20
N SER A 117 17.62 2.69 13.24
CA SER A 117 17.95 2.19 14.57
C SER A 117 18.16 0.67 14.64
N LEU A 118 17.65 -0.08 13.65
CA LEU A 118 17.82 -1.54 13.54
C LEU A 118 19.16 -1.92 12.89
N LEU A 119 19.77 -1.05 12.07
CA LEU A 119 20.93 -1.38 11.24
C LEU A 119 22.09 -1.92 12.07
N GLY A 120 22.46 -1.20 13.13
CA GLY A 120 23.57 -1.60 13.99
C GLY A 120 23.30 -2.91 14.76
N ALA A 121 22.04 -3.27 15.02
CA ALA A 121 21.69 -4.53 15.67
C ALA A 121 21.76 -5.71 14.67
N VAL A 122 21.32 -5.50 13.44
CA VAL A 122 21.39 -6.50 12.35
C VAL A 122 22.84 -6.75 11.93
N GLU A 123 23.64 -5.71 11.72
CA GLU A 123 25.05 -5.83 11.30
C GLU A 123 25.93 -6.57 12.30
N ARG A 124 25.74 -6.27 13.60
CA ARG A 124 26.51 -6.90 14.67
C ARG A 124 25.97 -8.29 15.03
N GLY A 125 24.93 -8.75 14.33
CA GLY A 125 24.23 -10.00 14.64
C GLY A 125 23.79 -10.05 16.09
N LEU A 126 23.18 -8.98 16.62
CA LEU A 126 22.55 -8.98 17.95
C LEU A 126 21.16 -9.61 17.89
N VAL A 127 20.49 -9.49 16.75
CA VAL A 127 19.16 -10.04 16.47
C VAL A 127 19.15 -10.64 15.08
N THR A 128 18.34 -11.69 14.89
CA THR A 128 17.88 -12.08 13.54
C THR A 128 16.57 -11.35 13.28
N LEU A 129 16.58 -10.39 12.35
CA LEU A 129 15.40 -9.58 12.04
C LEU A 129 14.47 -10.35 11.09
N ILE A 130 13.19 -10.41 11.43
CA ILE A 130 12.12 -10.85 10.52
C ILE A 130 11.09 -9.72 10.43
N GLY A 131 11.14 -8.94 9.34
CA GLY A 131 10.14 -7.91 9.06
C GLY A 131 8.98 -8.49 8.25
N ALA A 132 7.74 -8.13 8.57
CA ALA A 132 6.58 -8.47 7.76
C ALA A 132 5.96 -7.22 7.13
N THR A 133 5.54 -7.31 5.87
CA THR A 133 4.86 -6.21 5.17
C THR A 133 3.87 -6.73 4.15
N THR A 134 2.77 -5.99 3.97
CA THR A 134 1.83 -6.13 2.85
C THR A 134 2.24 -5.29 1.64
N GLU A 135 2.89 -4.15 1.88
CA GLU A 135 3.41 -3.25 0.86
C GLU A 135 4.74 -3.74 0.28
N ASN A 136 5.03 -3.34 -0.96
CA ASN A 136 6.27 -3.71 -1.63
C ASN A 136 7.49 -3.13 -0.88
N PRO A 137 8.40 -3.99 -0.37
CA PRO A 137 9.50 -3.57 0.47
C PRO A 137 10.49 -2.63 -0.23
N SER A 138 10.60 -2.63 -1.56
CA SER A 138 11.55 -1.76 -2.27
C SER A 138 11.23 -0.26 -2.16
N PHE A 139 9.98 0.09 -1.85
CA PHE A 139 9.54 1.48 -1.71
C PHE A 139 9.55 1.95 -0.26
N GLU A 140 9.15 1.09 0.67
CA GLU A 140 8.87 1.48 2.06
C GLU A 140 10.00 1.11 3.04
N VAL A 141 10.87 0.16 2.69
CA VAL A 141 12.01 -0.25 3.52
C VAL A 141 13.29 0.41 2.98
N ILE A 142 14.07 1.01 3.88
CA ILE A 142 15.32 1.69 3.50
C ILE A 142 16.31 0.72 2.85
N SER A 143 17.01 1.17 1.81
CA SER A 143 17.96 0.35 1.05
C SER A 143 19.07 -0.25 1.91
N ALA A 144 19.49 0.46 2.96
CA ALA A 144 20.49 -0.03 3.91
C ALA A 144 20.01 -1.30 4.64
N LEU A 145 18.74 -1.35 5.06
CA LEU A 145 18.18 -2.51 5.76
C LEU A 145 17.92 -3.66 4.77
N LEU A 146 17.40 -3.35 3.58
CA LEU A 146 17.19 -4.34 2.52
C LEU A 146 18.48 -5.02 2.08
N SER A 147 19.59 -4.30 1.96
CA SER A 147 20.88 -4.90 1.60
C SER A 147 21.41 -5.93 2.62
N ARG A 148 20.84 -5.94 3.84
CA ARG A 148 21.20 -6.85 4.95
C ARG A 148 20.14 -7.93 5.20
N CYS A 149 19.05 -7.92 4.42
CA CYS A 149 17.92 -8.84 4.59
C CYS A 149 17.62 -9.58 3.28
N GLN A 150 17.26 -10.86 3.37
CA GLN A 150 16.69 -11.59 2.25
C GLN A 150 15.19 -11.31 2.14
N VAL A 151 14.68 -11.05 0.93
CA VAL A 151 13.24 -10.80 0.71
C VAL A 151 12.58 -12.10 0.26
N TYR A 152 11.58 -12.57 1.01
CA TYR A 152 10.79 -13.74 0.67
C TYR A 152 9.35 -13.33 0.34
N ILE A 153 8.86 -13.76 -0.82
CA ILE A 153 7.52 -13.44 -1.31
C ILE A 153 6.56 -14.57 -0.95
N LEU A 154 5.59 -14.26 -0.09
CA LEU A 154 4.47 -15.12 0.27
C LEU A 154 3.29 -14.82 -0.66
N LYS A 155 2.74 -15.88 -1.26
CA LYS A 155 1.62 -15.79 -2.19
C LYS A 155 0.29 -15.96 -1.46
N SER A 156 -0.82 -15.51 -2.02
CA SER A 156 -2.16 -15.88 -1.54
C SER A 156 -2.31 -17.42 -1.54
N LEU A 157 -3.08 -17.94 -0.59
CA LEU A 157 -3.33 -19.38 -0.50
C LEU A 157 -4.21 -19.86 -1.65
N SER A 158 -3.92 -21.04 -2.18
CA SER A 158 -4.76 -21.67 -3.20
C SER A 158 -6.07 -22.18 -2.60
N GLU A 159 -7.06 -22.46 -3.44
CA GLU A 159 -8.33 -23.06 -2.97
C GLU A 159 -8.11 -24.38 -2.23
N ASP A 160 -7.20 -25.22 -2.74
CA ASP A 160 -6.83 -26.49 -2.09
C ASP A 160 -6.22 -26.24 -0.70
N ASP A 161 -5.29 -25.27 -0.57
CA ASP A 161 -4.68 -24.95 0.73
C ASP A 161 -5.72 -24.47 1.76
N LEU A 162 -6.73 -23.72 1.31
CA LEU A 162 -7.81 -23.21 2.14
C LEU A 162 -8.79 -24.32 2.55
N ILE A 163 -9.13 -25.23 1.62
CA ILE A 163 -9.96 -26.42 1.92
C ILE A 163 -9.26 -27.31 2.94
N ASP A 164 -7.96 -27.57 2.77
CA ASP A 164 -7.17 -28.33 3.73
C ASP A 164 -7.17 -27.67 5.11
N LEU A 165 -7.07 -26.34 5.17
CA LEU A 165 -7.13 -25.58 6.41
C LEU A 165 -8.50 -25.70 7.11
N ILE A 166 -9.59 -25.68 6.35
CA ILE A 166 -10.95 -25.89 6.87
C ILE A 166 -11.07 -27.30 7.46
N ASN A 167 -10.69 -28.32 6.69
CA ASN A 167 -10.76 -29.71 7.12
C ASN A 167 -9.97 -29.94 8.41
N ARG A 168 -8.78 -29.34 8.47
CA ARG A 168 -7.95 -29.38 9.66
C ARG A 168 -8.61 -28.69 10.85
N ALA A 169 -9.21 -27.52 10.65
CA ALA A 169 -9.92 -26.82 11.72
C ALA A 169 -11.08 -27.67 12.28
N LEU A 170 -11.83 -28.35 11.40
CA LEU A 170 -12.91 -29.24 11.82
C LEU A 170 -12.43 -30.50 12.55
N SER A 171 -11.24 -31.03 12.21
CA SER A 171 -10.72 -32.26 12.79
C SER A 171 -9.83 -32.06 14.03
N ALA A 172 -9.26 -30.88 14.22
CA ALA A 172 -8.23 -30.64 15.24
C ALA A 172 -8.63 -29.61 16.31
N ASP A 173 -9.60 -28.73 16.06
CA ASP A 173 -10.07 -27.79 17.07
C ASP A 173 -11.02 -28.49 18.04
N GLU A 174 -10.68 -28.49 19.33
CA GLU A 174 -11.47 -29.16 20.38
C GLU A 174 -12.93 -28.66 20.43
N PHE A 175 -13.17 -27.37 20.18
CA PHE A 175 -14.51 -26.80 20.21
C PHE A 175 -15.33 -27.18 18.98
N LEU A 176 -14.72 -27.17 17.79
CA LEU A 176 -15.39 -27.59 16.57
C LEU A 176 -15.64 -29.10 16.51
N LEU A 177 -14.77 -29.93 17.10
CA LEU A 177 -14.96 -31.39 17.21
C LEU A 177 -16.25 -31.77 17.94
N HIS A 178 -16.67 -30.97 18.92
CA HIS A 178 -17.94 -31.18 19.64
C HIS A 178 -19.17 -30.76 18.83
N LYS A 179 -18.99 -29.99 17.75
CA LYS A 179 -20.07 -29.62 16.83
C LYS A 179 -20.07 -30.57 15.62
N LYS A 180 -21.23 -31.14 15.29
CA LYS A 180 -21.41 -31.94 14.07
C LYS A 180 -21.54 -31.00 12.87
N VAL A 181 -20.42 -30.44 12.44
CA VAL A 181 -20.34 -29.53 11.29
C VAL A 181 -20.13 -30.34 10.02
N THR A 182 -20.96 -30.11 9.00
CA THR A 182 -20.81 -30.69 7.67
C THR A 182 -20.82 -29.57 6.64
N ILE A 183 -19.76 -29.46 5.85
CA ILE A 183 -19.68 -28.48 4.76
C ILE A 183 -20.12 -29.16 3.47
N LYS A 184 -21.22 -28.68 2.90
CA LYS A 184 -21.73 -29.16 1.60
C LYS A 184 -21.09 -28.43 0.44
N GLU A 185 -20.81 -27.14 0.63
CA GLU A 185 -20.37 -26.20 -0.39
C GLU A 185 -19.30 -25.28 0.21
N HIS A 186 -18.17 -25.13 -0.50
CA HIS A 186 -17.02 -24.36 -0.01
C HIS A 186 -16.91 -22.99 -0.68
N GLU A 187 -17.60 -22.77 -1.81
CA GLU A 187 -17.38 -21.63 -2.71
C GLU A 187 -17.60 -20.29 -2.01
N ALA A 188 -18.63 -20.17 -1.17
CA ALA A 188 -18.90 -18.95 -0.42
C ALA A 188 -17.80 -18.66 0.61
N LEU A 189 -17.32 -19.67 1.35
CA LEU A 189 -16.24 -19.51 2.33
C LEU A 189 -14.94 -19.10 1.64
N LEU A 190 -14.58 -19.78 0.55
CA LEU A 190 -13.38 -19.49 -0.23
C LEU A 190 -13.43 -18.09 -0.83
N ARG A 191 -14.54 -17.73 -1.50
CA ARG A 191 -14.74 -16.40 -2.08
C ARG A 191 -14.68 -15.30 -1.03
N LEU A 192 -15.26 -15.53 0.15
CA LEU A 192 -15.21 -14.58 1.26
C LEU A 192 -13.83 -14.47 1.89
N SER A 193 -13.00 -15.50 1.82
CA SER A 193 -11.63 -15.45 2.35
C SER A 193 -10.66 -14.69 1.45
N GLY A 194 -10.85 -14.72 0.12
CA GLY A 194 -9.94 -14.06 -0.83
C GLY A 194 -8.48 -14.53 -0.72
N GLY A 195 -8.25 -15.81 -0.38
CA GLY A 195 -6.87 -16.32 -0.19
C GLY A 195 -6.26 -16.05 1.19
N ASP A 196 -6.99 -15.43 2.12
CA ASP A 196 -6.56 -15.13 3.49
C ASP A 196 -7.05 -16.21 4.49
N ALA A 197 -6.11 -16.95 5.09
CA ALA A 197 -6.42 -18.00 6.07
C ALA A 197 -7.07 -17.47 7.36
N ARG A 198 -6.63 -16.31 7.85
CA ARG A 198 -7.17 -15.70 9.08
C ARG A 198 -8.63 -15.31 8.85
N ARG A 199 -8.92 -14.68 7.71
CA ARG A 199 -10.27 -14.31 7.29
C ARG A 199 -11.15 -15.55 7.11
N LEU A 200 -10.63 -16.60 6.47
CA LEU A 200 -11.35 -17.87 6.31
C LEU A 200 -11.78 -18.46 7.66
N LEU A 201 -10.83 -18.62 8.60
CA LEU A 201 -11.10 -19.20 9.91
C LEU A 201 -12.06 -18.35 10.73
N ASN A 202 -11.95 -17.02 10.65
CA ASN A 202 -12.89 -16.12 11.32
C ASN A 202 -14.32 -16.24 10.74
N VAL A 203 -14.47 -16.33 9.41
CA VAL A 203 -15.77 -16.53 8.77
C VAL A 203 -16.35 -17.89 9.15
N LEU A 204 -15.53 -18.95 9.13
CA LEU A 204 -15.94 -20.29 9.53
C LEU A 204 -16.44 -20.30 10.98
N GLU A 205 -15.68 -19.72 11.91
CA GLU A 205 -16.06 -19.61 13.33
C GLU A 205 -17.36 -18.81 13.50
N LEU A 206 -17.50 -17.68 12.79
CA LEU A 206 -18.69 -16.84 12.84
C LEU A 206 -19.94 -17.61 12.41
N VAL A 207 -19.88 -18.28 11.25
CA VAL A 207 -21.00 -19.03 10.66
C VAL A 207 -21.41 -20.20 11.56
N ILE A 208 -20.44 -20.91 12.14
CA ILE A 208 -20.68 -22.03 13.06
C ILE A 208 -21.29 -21.56 14.39
N ASN A 209 -20.88 -20.39 14.88
CA ASN A 209 -21.42 -19.83 16.12
C ASN A 209 -22.81 -19.24 15.93
N ALA A 210 -23.05 -18.58 14.79
CA ALA A 210 -24.35 -17.99 14.47
C ALA A 210 -25.45 -19.05 14.31
N SER A 211 -25.10 -20.29 13.93
CA SER A 211 -26.07 -21.38 13.84
C SER A 211 -26.76 -21.72 15.17
N GLY A 212 -26.10 -21.53 16.32
CA GLY A 212 -26.63 -21.88 17.65
C GLY A 212 -26.99 -23.36 17.87
N LYS A 213 -26.69 -24.26 16.93
CA LYS A 213 -27.05 -25.69 16.95
C LYS A 213 -25.83 -26.58 17.18
N GLU A 214 -26.04 -27.76 17.75
CA GLU A 214 -25.00 -28.79 17.90
C GLU A 214 -24.63 -29.46 16.57
N SER A 215 -25.54 -29.46 15.59
CA SER A 215 -25.28 -29.90 14.22
C SER A 215 -25.55 -28.77 13.26
N VAL A 216 -24.55 -28.48 12.41
CA VAL A 216 -24.55 -27.34 11.50
C VAL A 216 -24.22 -27.85 10.10
N GLU A 217 -25.13 -27.63 9.17
CA GLU A 217 -24.87 -27.85 7.74
C GLU A 217 -24.54 -26.51 7.10
N ILE A 218 -23.34 -26.39 6.52
CA ILE A 218 -22.85 -25.16 5.90
C ILE A 218 -23.02 -25.27 4.39
N THR A 219 -23.87 -24.41 3.85
CA THR A 219 -24.11 -24.19 2.40
C THR A 219 -23.73 -22.77 2.01
N ASN A 220 -23.61 -22.51 0.71
CA ASN A 220 -23.30 -21.18 0.19
C ASN A 220 -24.35 -20.13 0.61
N ALA A 221 -25.64 -20.51 0.59
CA ALA A 221 -26.73 -19.64 1.03
C ALA A 221 -26.62 -19.31 2.53
N PHE A 222 -26.34 -20.32 3.36
CA PHE A 222 -26.20 -20.16 4.81
C PHE A 222 -25.06 -19.21 5.17
N VAL A 223 -23.91 -19.36 4.51
CA VAL A 223 -22.75 -18.47 4.70
C VAL A 223 -23.11 -17.02 4.35
N LEU A 224 -23.76 -16.79 3.20
CA LEU A 224 -24.05 -15.43 2.75
C LEU A 224 -25.08 -14.72 3.63
N GLU A 225 -26.09 -15.43 4.11
CA GLU A 225 -27.11 -14.87 5.02
C GLU A 225 -26.48 -14.37 6.34
N HIS A 226 -25.64 -15.19 6.96
CA HIS A 226 -25.07 -14.89 8.28
C HIS A 226 -23.88 -13.93 8.22
N VAL A 227 -23.18 -13.90 7.08
CA VAL A 227 -22.07 -12.96 6.86
C VAL A 227 -22.60 -11.58 6.45
N GLN A 228 -23.66 -11.45 5.65
CA GLN A 228 -24.23 -10.13 5.30
C GLN A 228 -24.78 -9.38 6.52
N GLN A 229 -25.41 -10.08 7.46
CA GLN A 229 -25.89 -9.48 8.71
C GLN A 229 -24.76 -8.94 9.60
N ASN A 230 -23.54 -9.50 9.49
CA ASN A 230 -22.37 -9.08 10.26
C ASN A 230 -21.39 -8.18 9.47
N MET A 231 -21.31 -8.26 8.14
CA MET A 231 -20.46 -7.41 7.29
C MET A 231 -20.90 -5.95 7.27
N ALA A 232 -22.19 -5.67 7.50
CA ALA A 232 -22.67 -4.32 7.76
C ALA A 232 -21.92 -3.64 8.94
N LEU A 233 -21.19 -4.42 9.75
CA LEU A 233 -20.40 -3.94 10.88
C LEU A 233 -18.87 -4.01 10.66
N TYR A 234 -18.31 -4.70 9.64
CA TYR A 234 -16.90 -5.13 9.76
C TYR A 234 -15.98 -5.26 8.53
N ASP A 235 -16.28 -4.80 7.30
CA ASP A 235 -15.27 -4.90 6.23
C ASP A 235 -14.67 -3.54 5.84
N LYS A 236 -13.35 -3.40 6.01
CA LYS A 236 -12.52 -2.25 5.58
C LYS A 236 -11.18 -2.70 4.96
N ALA A 237 -10.96 -4.00 4.66
CA ALA A 237 -9.60 -4.49 4.36
C ALA A 237 -9.50 -5.80 3.54
N GLY A 238 -10.04 -5.88 2.32
CA GLY A 238 -9.79 -7.03 1.43
C GLY A 238 -9.82 -6.68 -0.06
N GLU A 239 -9.14 -7.46 -0.92
CA GLU A 239 -8.92 -7.27 -2.38
C GLU A 239 -10.06 -6.60 -3.17
N GLN A 240 -11.33 -6.90 -2.86
CA GLN A 240 -12.49 -6.22 -3.47
C GLN A 240 -12.47 -4.70 -3.32
N HIS A 241 -11.89 -4.19 -2.23
CA HIS A 241 -11.64 -2.76 -2.02
C HIS A 241 -10.83 -2.17 -3.18
N TYR A 242 -9.70 -2.79 -3.54
CA TYR A 242 -8.86 -2.30 -4.63
C TYR A 242 -9.57 -2.38 -5.98
N ASP A 243 -10.30 -3.46 -6.25
CA ASP A 243 -11.06 -3.61 -7.49
C ASP A 243 -12.20 -2.59 -7.61
N ILE A 244 -12.93 -2.34 -6.53
CA ILE A 244 -14.02 -1.36 -6.49
C ILE A 244 -13.46 0.06 -6.67
N ILE A 245 -12.36 0.43 -5.99
CA ILE A 245 -11.73 1.74 -6.14
C ILE A 245 -11.15 1.91 -7.55
N SER A 246 -10.54 0.85 -8.08
CA SER A 246 -10.01 0.79 -9.43
C SER A 246 -11.13 1.00 -10.45
N ALA A 247 -12.27 0.33 -10.31
CA ALA A 247 -13.45 0.50 -11.15
C ALA A 247 -14.05 1.90 -10.99
N PHE A 248 -14.12 2.44 -9.77
CA PHE A 248 -14.57 3.80 -9.48
C PHE A 248 -13.74 4.85 -10.23
N ILE A 249 -12.42 4.81 -10.09
CA ILE A 249 -11.51 5.75 -10.74
C ILE A 249 -11.53 5.59 -12.26
N LYS A 250 -11.54 4.36 -12.76
CA LYS A 250 -11.66 4.09 -14.20
C LYS A 250 -12.99 4.58 -14.78
N SER A 251 -14.09 4.51 -14.02
CA SER A 251 -15.39 5.02 -14.46
C SER A 251 -15.39 6.54 -14.59
N ILE A 252 -14.79 7.25 -13.63
CA ILE A 252 -14.65 8.70 -13.70
C ILE A 252 -13.72 9.08 -14.87
N ARG A 253 -12.57 8.41 -15.01
CA ARG A 253 -11.62 8.61 -16.13
C ARG A 253 -12.27 8.33 -17.49
N GLY A 254 -13.06 7.26 -17.57
CA GLY A 254 -13.86 6.88 -18.74
C GLY A 254 -15.05 7.79 -19.01
N SER A 255 -15.28 8.80 -18.17
CA SER A 255 -16.37 9.76 -18.29
C SER A 255 -17.78 9.14 -18.21
N ASP A 256 -17.92 8.09 -17.40
CA ASP A 256 -19.22 7.49 -17.08
C ASP A 256 -19.67 7.88 -15.65
N PRO A 257 -20.49 8.94 -15.50
CA PRO A 257 -20.98 9.36 -14.18
C PRO A 257 -21.92 8.33 -13.54
N ASN A 258 -22.61 7.49 -14.33
CA ASN A 258 -23.55 6.51 -13.80
C ASN A 258 -22.79 5.36 -13.12
N ALA A 259 -21.81 4.78 -13.83
CA ALA A 259 -20.95 3.76 -13.26
C ALA A 259 -20.16 4.31 -12.07
N ALA A 260 -19.64 5.54 -12.16
CA ALA A 260 -18.89 6.15 -11.06
C ALA A 260 -19.72 6.31 -9.77
N VAL A 261 -20.98 6.76 -9.86
CA VAL A 261 -21.86 6.86 -8.68
C VAL A 261 -22.27 5.48 -8.16
N TYR A 262 -22.43 4.47 -9.03
CA TYR A 262 -22.65 3.09 -8.59
C TYR A 262 -21.48 2.56 -7.77
N TRP A 263 -20.24 2.72 -8.25
CA TRP A 263 -19.06 2.29 -7.51
C TRP A 263 -18.84 3.09 -6.22
N LEU A 264 -19.19 4.38 -6.22
CA LEU A 264 -19.26 5.18 -4.99
C LEU A 264 -20.22 4.56 -3.97
N ALA A 265 -21.44 4.20 -4.39
CA ALA A 265 -22.41 3.57 -3.51
C ALA A 265 -21.92 2.21 -2.98
N ARG A 266 -21.22 1.43 -3.82
CA ARG A 266 -20.59 0.17 -3.41
C ARG A 266 -19.48 0.37 -2.36
N MET A 267 -18.62 1.38 -2.52
CA MET A 267 -17.61 1.73 -1.51
C MET A 267 -18.27 2.15 -0.19
N ILE A 268 -19.28 3.00 -0.27
CA ILE A 268 -20.03 3.47 0.90
C ILE A 268 -20.68 2.30 1.65
N ALA A 269 -21.38 1.42 0.93
CA ALA A 269 -22.02 0.24 1.51
C ALA A 269 -20.99 -0.74 2.09
N GLY A 270 -19.81 -0.81 1.47
CA GLY A 270 -18.65 -1.55 1.96
C GLY A 270 -17.88 -0.86 3.09
N GLY A 271 -18.42 0.19 3.72
CA GLY A 271 -17.82 0.80 4.91
C GLY A 271 -16.56 1.64 4.64
N GLU A 272 -16.30 2.02 3.39
CA GLU A 272 -15.11 2.78 3.01
C GLU A 272 -15.00 4.12 3.74
N ASP A 273 -13.78 4.52 4.12
CA ASP A 273 -13.57 5.83 4.74
C ASP A 273 -13.93 6.95 3.74
N PRO A 274 -14.91 7.84 4.05
CA PRO A 274 -15.26 8.95 3.18
C PRO A 274 -14.07 9.86 2.83
N LEU A 275 -13.12 10.02 3.77
CA LEU A 275 -11.91 10.80 3.52
C LEU A 275 -10.97 10.10 2.55
N PHE A 276 -10.94 8.77 2.54
CA PHE A 276 -10.21 8.00 1.56
C PHE A 276 -10.77 8.25 0.15
N ILE A 277 -12.09 8.17 -0.03
CA ILE A 277 -12.74 8.44 -1.32
C ILE A 277 -12.43 9.87 -1.78
N ALA A 278 -12.55 10.85 -0.89
CA ALA A 278 -12.27 12.25 -1.20
C ALA A 278 -10.80 12.49 -1.60
N ARG A 279 -9.82 11.83 -0.94
CA ARG A 279 -8.40 11.89 -1.36
C ARG A 279 -8.21 11.39 -2.79
N ARG A 280 -8.87 10.29 -3.17
CA ARG A 280 -8.77 9.73 -4.53
C ARG A 280 -9.34 10.69 -5.58
N LEU A 281 -10.43 11.39 -5.26
CA LEU A 281 -10.99 12.43 -6.15
C LEU A 281 -10.05 13.62 -6.33
N LEU A 282 -9.32 14.01 -5.28
CA LEU A 282 -8.34 15.10 -5.32
C LEU A 282 -7.17 14.79 -6.26
N ILE A 283 -6.65 13.55 -6.18
CA ILE A 283 -5.60 13.05 -7.08
C ILE A 283 -6.12 13.03 -8.51
N LEU A 284 -7.28 12.41 -8.72
CA LEU A 284 -7.91 12.28 -10.05
C LEU A 284 -8.13 13.63 -10.72
N ALA A 285 -8.54 14.65 -9.97
CA ALA A 285 -8.74 15.99 -10.53
C ALA A 285 -7.47 16.57 -11.18
N SER A 286 -6.28 16.21 -10.69
CA SER A 286 -5.00 16.64 -11.27
C SER A 286 -4.43 15.65 -12.30
N GLU A 287 -4.68 14.35 -12.11
CA GLU A 287 -4.16 13.27 -12.97
C GLU A 287 -4.95 13.13 -14.27
N ASP A 288 -6.28 13.14 -14.20
CA ASP A 288 -7.17 12.76 -15.29
C ASP A 288 -7.93 13.93 -15.92
N ILE A 289 -7.99 15.09 -15.25
CA ILE A 289 -8.67 16.30 -15.74
C ILE A 289 -7.66 17.44 -15.97
N GLY A 290 -6.80 17.72 -14.97
CA GLY A 290 -5.71 18.68 -15.10
C GLY A 290 -6.17 20.05 -15.59
N ASN A 291 -5.45 20.60 -16.57
CA ASN A 291 -5.75 21.93 -17.12
C ASN A 291 -6.93 21.94 -18.11
N ALA A 292 -7.54 20.80 -18.43
CA ALA A 292 -8.78 20.78 -19.21
C ALA A 292 -9.93 21.46 -18.46
N ASN A 293 -9.96 21.31 -17.14
CA ASN A 293 -10.84 22.06 -16.24
C ASN A 293 -10.19 22.25 -14.85
N PRO A 294 -9.48 23.36 -14.61
CA PRO A 294 -8.83 23.62 -13.33
C PRO A 294 -9.78 23.69 -12.12
N ASN A 295 -11.07 23.97 -12.34
CA ASN A 295 -12.06 24.00 -11.26
C ASN A 295 -12.32 22.62 -10.65
N ALA A 296 -11.96 21.53 -11.35
CA ALA A 296 -12.05 20.17 -10.83
C ALA A 296 -11.26 20.01 -9.53
N LEU A 297 -10.04 20.55 -9.47
CA LEU A 297 -9.20 20.48 -8.27
C LEU A 297 -9.80 21.29 -7.12
N LEU A 298 -10.37 22.47 -7.42
CA LEU A 298 -11.04 23.31 -6.43
C LEU A 298 -12.27 22.61 -5.84
N LEU A 299 -13.10 22.00 -6.68
CA LEU A 299 -14.28 21.27 -6.23
C LEU A 299 -13.89 20.03 -5.42
N ALA A 300 -12.90 19.26 -5.86
CA ALA A 300 -12.41 18.10 -5.14
C ALA A 300 -11.79 18.48 -3.77
N ASN A 301 -11.08 19.61 -3.69
CA ASN A 301 -10.56 20.13 -2.42
C ASN A 301 -11.68 20.54 -1.46
N ASN A 302 -12.68 21.27 -1.96
CA ASN A 302 -13.84 21.64 -1.17
C ASN A 302 -14.64 20.41 -0.73
N CYS A 303 -14.76 19.38 -1.58
CA CYS A 303 -15.34 18.10 -1.20
C CYS A 303 -14.56 17.45 -0.05
N PHE A 304 -13.23 17.39 -0.13
CA PHE A 304 -12.40 16.83 0.93
C PHE A 304 -12.58 17.58 2.26
N GLN A 305 -12.62 18.92 2.23
CA GLN A 305 -12.88 19.73 3.41
C GLN A 305 -14.30 19.52 3.95
N ALA A 306 -15.31 19.53 3.09
CA ALA A 306 -16.70 19.34 3.48
C ALA A 306 -16.94 17.97 4.14
N VAL A 307 -16.33 16.90 3.62
CA VAL A 307 -16.41 15.55 4.20
C VAL A 307 -15.82 15.51 5.62
N ASN A 308 -14.75 16.27 5.91
CA ASN A 308 -14.19 16.36 7.26
C ASN A 308 -15.12 17.06 8.26
N VAL A 309 -15.97 17.99 7.80
CA VAL A 309 -16.74 18.88 8.69
C VAL A 309 -18.20 18.45 8.85
N ILE A 310 -18.82 17.89 7.80
CA ILE A 310 -20.27 17.58 7.78
C ILE A 310 -20.60 16.28 8.51
N GLY A 311 -19.72 15.28 8.49
CA GLY A 311 -19.98 13.95 9.05
C GLY A 311 -20.87 13.07 8.16
N TRP A 312 -21.11 11.84 8.62
CA TRP A 312 -21.88 10.81 7.90
C TRP A 312 -23.31 10.72 8.46
N PRO A 313 -24.38 10.52 7.64
CA PRO A 313 -24.40 10.17 6.22
C PRO A 313 -24.41 11.32 5.20
N GLU A 314 -24.56 12.58 5.61
CA GLU A 314 -24.76 13.74 4.70
C GLU A 314 -23.58 13.95 3.74
N SER A 315 -22.36 13.61 4.15
CA SER A 315 -21.15 13.64 3.30
C SER A 315 -21.29 12.85 1.99
N ARG A 316 -22.16 11.84 1.93
CA ARG A 316 -22.43 11.07 0.70
C ARG A 316 -22.96 11.93 -0.45
N ILE A 317 -23.67 13.01 -0.13
CA ILE A 317 -24.28 13.92 -1.12
C ILE A 317 -23.17 14.74 -1.80
N VAL A 318 -22.25 15.30 -1.01
CA VAL A 318 -21.11 16.08 -1.50
C VAL A 318 -20.17 15.22 -2.34
N LEU A 319 -19.92 13.99 -1.89
CA LEU A 319 -19.16 13.00 -2.67
C LEU A 319 -19.81 12.72 -4.02
N SER A 320 -21.12 12.44 -4.05
CA SER A 320 -21.87 12.18 -5.29
C SER A 320 -21.83 13.35 -6.27
N GLN A 321 -22.03 14.58 -5.78
CA GLN A 321 -21.93 15.79 -6.59
C GLN A 321 -20.54 15.95 -7.21
N THR A 322 -19.50 15.71 -6.42
CA THR A 322 -18.12 15.84 -6.89
C THR A 322 -17.79 14.76 -7.91
N VAL A 323 -18.19 13.51 -7.66
CA VAL A 323 -17.98 12.38 -8.58
C VAL A 323 -18.62 12.63 -9.94
N THR A 324 -19.89 13.03 -9.96
CA THR A 324 -20.62 13.30 -11.20
C THR A 324 -20.02 14.48 -11.97
N TYR A 325 -19.56 15.52 -11.28
CA TYR A 325 -18.84 16.64 -11.89
C TYR A 325 -17.53 16.20 -12.53
N LEU A 326 -16.67 15.49 -11.79
CA LEU A 326 -15.36 15.04 -12.29
C LEU A 326 -15.51 14.06 -13.47
N ALA A 327 -16.49 13.15 -13.39
CA ALA A 327 -16.79 12.22 -14.48
C ALA A 327 -17.24 12.97 -15.74
N SER A 328 -17.96 14.08 -15.60
CA SER A 328 -18.46 14.90 -16.72
C SER A 328 -17.44 15.92 -17.27
N CYS A 329 -16.29 16.10 -16.62
CA CYS A 329 -15.26 17.04 -17.09
C CYS A 329 -14.54 16.54 -18.35
N ALA A 330 -14.06 17.47 -19.18
CA ALA A 330 -13.07 17.15 -20.20
C ALA A 330 -11.82 16.54 -19.54
N LYS A 331 -11.28 15.48 -20.16
CA LYS A 331 -10.14 14.73 -19.62
C LYS A 331 -8.83 15.23 -20.22
N SER A 332 -7.80 15.31 -19.38
CA SER A 332 -6.43 15.55 -19.80
C SER A 332 -5.47 15.09 -18.72
N ASN A 333 -4.53 14.25 -19.11
CA ASN A 333 -3.39 13.85 -18.30
C ASN A 333 -2.11 14.62 -18.71
N ALA A 334 -2.20 15.71 -19.48
CA ALA A 334 -1.05 16.43 -20.02
C ALA A 334 -0.07 16.91 -18.95
N SER A 335 -0.58 17.47 -17.85
CA SER A 335 0.24 17.91 -16.71
C SER A 335 0.86 16.75 -15.93
N TYR A 336 0.15 15.63 -15.83
CA TYR A 336 0.63 14.41 -15.19
C TYR A 336 1.75 13.74 -16.00
N GLU A 337 1.57 13.62 -17.31
CA GLU A 337 2.61 13.12 -18.21
C GLU A 337 3.83 14.02 -18.24
N ALA A 338 3.66 15.35 -18.11
CA ALA A 338 4.76 16.28 -18.10
C ALA A 338 5.73 16.06 -16.93
N ILE A 339 5.20 15.85 -15.71
CA ILE A 339 6.06 15.55 -14.56
C ILE A 339 6.71 14.17 -14.67
N ASN A 340 5.99 13.16 -15.20
CA ASN A 340 6.56 11.83 -15.43
C ASN A 340 7.73 11.86 -16.44
N ARG A 341 7.56 12.57 -17.56
CA ARG A 341 8.63 12.77 -18.55
C ARG A 341 9.80 13.55 -17.96
N ALA A 342 9.53 14.57 -17.15
CA ALA A 342 10.57 15.34 -16.46
C ALA A 342 11.39 14.45 -15.51
N SER A 343 10.72 13.64 -14.68
CA SER A 343 11.38 12.70 -13.77
C SER A 343 12.27 11.69 -14.52
N GLN A 344 11.75 11.09 -15.59
CA GLN A 344 12.53 10.18 -16.45
C GLN A 344 13.72 10.86 -17.11
N LEU A 345 13.58 12.13 -17.49
CA LEU A 345 14.66 12.89 -18.09
C LEU A 345 15.79 13.14 -17.07
N VAL A 346 15.43 13.53 -15.84
CA VAL A 346 16.39 13.74 -14.74
C VAL A 346 17.13 12.45 -14.42
N GLU A 347 16.46 11.31 -14.37
CA GLU A 347 17.09 9.99 -14.17
C GLU A 347 18.13 9.67 -15.26
N ARG A 348 17.88 10.06 -16.51
CA ARG A 348 18.78 9.81 -17.65
C ARG A 348 19.94 10.79 -17.73
N THR A 349 19.70 12.07 -17.44
CA THR A 349 20.71 13.13 -17.63
C THR A 349 21.55 13.42 -16.39
N GLY A 350 21.14 12.92 -15.22
CA GLY A 350 21.78 13.24 -13.95
C GLY A 350 21.64 14.72 -13.60
N ASP A 351 22.60 15.24 -12.82
CA ASP A 351 22.56 16.58 -12.24
C ASP A 351 23.13 17.65 -13.20
N LEU A 352 22.38 17.96 -14.26
CA LEU A 352 22.73 19.06 -15.15
C LEU A 352 22.65 20.40 -14.42
N SER A 353 23.75 21.13 -14.44
CA SER A 353 23.87 22.45 -13.82
C SER A 353 22.85 23.46 -14.34
N VAL A 354 22.25 24.22 -13.42
CA VAL A 354 21.38 25.38 -13.73
C VAL A 354 22.16 26.42 -14.56
N PRO A 355 21.61 26.95 -15.66
CA PRO A 355 22.22 28.03 -16.45
C PRO A 355 22.60 29.26 -15.60
N LEU A 356 23.74 29.88 -15.89
CA LEU A 356 24.29 30.98 -15.08
C LEU A 356 23.33 32.17 -14.92
N HIS A 357 22.64 32.56 -16.00
CA HIS A 357 21.68 33.66 -15.98
C HIS A 357 20.40 33.35 -15.18
N LEU A 358 20.15 32.09 -14.82
CA LEU A 358 19.04 31.70 -13.93
C LEU A 358 19.48 31.51 -12.47
N ARG A 359 20.79 31.50 -12.18
CA ARG A 359 21.30 31.32 -10.82
C ARG A 359 21.06 32.56 -9.98
N ASN A 360 20.74 32.35 -8.71
CA ASN A 360 20.72 33.44 -7.75
C ASN A 360 22.14 33.88 -7.40
N ALA A 361 22.37 35.19 -7.26
CA ALA A 361 23.67 35.79 -6.94
C ALA A 361 23.61 36.63 -5.65
N PRO A 362 23.35 36.03 -4.48
CA PRO A 362 23.20 36.76 -3.22
C PRO A 362 24.50 37.37 -2.71
N THR A 363 25.68 36.84 -3.08
CA THR A 363 26.99 37.33 -2.62
C THR A 363 27.73 38.14 -3.68
N LYS A 364 28.63 39.05 -3.26
CA LYS A 364 29.49 39.81 -4.18
C LYS A 364 30.37 38.92 -5.06
N LEU A 365 30.87 37.80 -4.50
CA LEU A 365 31.66 36.83 -5.23
C LEU A 365 30.86 36.17 -6.36
N MET A 366 29.61 35.79 -6.10
CA MET A 366 28.73 35.18 -7.12
C MET A 366 28.40 36.15 -8.26
N LYS A 367 28.19 37.44 -7.96
CA LYS A 367 28.01 38.48 -8.98
C LYS A 367 29.26 38.66 -9.86
N ASN A 368 30.44 38.62 -9.25
CA ASN A 368 31.72 38.74 -9.98
C ASN A 368 32.00 37.53 -10.89
N ILE A 369 31.43 36.35 -10.58
CA ILE A 369 31.54 35.12 -11.39
C ILE A 369 30.43 35.06 -12.47
N GLY A 370 29.56 36.06 -12.56
CA GLY A 370 28.51 36.15 -13.58
C GLY A 370 27.25 35.34 -13.24
N TYR A 371 26.94 35.13 -11.95
CA TYR A 371 25.65 34.53 -11.58
C TYR A 371 24.55 35.58 -11.74
N GLY A 372 23.45 35.20 -12.38
CA GLY A 372 22.30 36.08 -12.61
C GLY A 372 22.59 37.25 -13.56
N THR A 373 23.81 37.37 -14.10
CA THR A 373 24.09 38.33 -15.17
C THR A 373 23.33 37.90 -16.42
N GLU A 374 22.78 38.88 -17.15
CA GLU A 374 21.98 38.67 -18.37
C GLU A 374 20.60 38.02 -18.17
N TYR A 375 20.13 37.83 -16.92
CA TYR A 375 18.76 37.42 -16.68
C TYR A 375 17.79 38.44 -17.28
N LYS A 376 16.94 38.00 -18.21
CA LYS A 376 15.91 38.86 -18.79
C LYS A 376 14.65 38.79 -17.92
N TYR A 377 14.43 39.81 -17.09
CA TYR A 377 13.26 39.87 -16.23
C TYR A 377 11.98 40.10 -17.05
N SER A 378 11.16 39.06 -17.22
CA SER A 378 10.04 39.04 -18.19
C SER A 378 9.05 40.20 -18.07
N HIS A 379 8.77 40.71 -16.86
CA HIS A 379 7.86 41.85 -16.66
C HIS A 379 8.41 43.20 -17.16
N ALA A 380 9.71 43.29 -17.45
CA ALA A 380 10.31 44.48 -18.06
C ALA A 380 10.13 44.53 -19.59
N TYR A 381 9.61 43.46 -20.20
CA TYR A 381 9.45 43.33 -21.65
C TYR A 381 7.96 43.35 -22.04
N GLU A 382 7.70 43.67 -23.30
CA GLU A 382 6.34 43.75 -23.84
C GLU A 382 5.59 42.42 -23.66
N GLY A 383 4.32 42.49 -23.28
CA GLY A 383 3.50 41.29 -23.04
C GLY A 383 3.93 40.47 -21.80
N ASN A 384 4.81 41.01 -20.95
CA ASN A 384 5.42 40.31 -19.81
C ASN A 384 6.19 39.04 -20.21
N PHE A 385 6.81 39.03 -21.39
CA PHE A 385 7.53 37.88 -21.90
C PHE A 385 8.79 38.30 -22.67
N GLU A 386 9.84 37.50 -22.55
CA GLU A 386 11.06 37.65 -23.34
C GLU A 386 11.69 36.28 -23.57
N GLU A 387 12.15 36.03 -24.79
CA GLU A 387 12.75 34.75 -25.16
C GLU A 387 14.15 34.61 -24.54
N GLN A 388 14.30 33.60 -23.70
CA GLN A 388 15.59 33.16 -23.15
C GLN A 388 15.55 31.65 -22.91
N GLU A 389 16.74 31.04 -22.76
CA GLU A 389 16.83 29.62 -22.46
C GLU A 389 16.59 29.37 -20.97
N TYR A 390 15.70 28.45 -20.64
CA TYR A 390 15.44 28.04 -19.26
C TYR A 390 15.94 26.63 -18.96
N PHE A 391 16.19 25.82 -19.99
CA PHE A 391 16.84 24.53 -19.85
C PHE A 391 18.38 24.66 -19.81
N PRO A 392 19.10 23.68 -19.25
CA PRO A 392 20.51 23.49 -19.54
C PRO A 392 20.74 23.33 -21.05
N LYS A 393 21.93 23.71 -21.55
CA LYS A 393 22.26 23.69 -22.99
C LYS A 393 21.95 22.35 -23.68
N GLY A 394 22.12 21.23 -22.99
CA GLY A 394 21.85 19.89 -23.52
C GLY A 394 20.37 19.51 -23.62
N LEU A 395 19.47 20.31 -23.08
CA LEU A 395 18.02 20.05 -23.03
C LEU A 395 17.18 21.09 -23.78
N SER A 396 17.82 22.07 -24.42
CA SER A 396 17.13 23.12 -25.18
C SER A 396 16.15 22.52 -26.20
N GLY A 397 14.92 23.03 -26.22
CA GLY A 397 13.87 22.57 -27.14
C GLY A 397 13.17 21.26 -26.75
N THR A 398 13.52 20.65 -25.61
CA THR A 398 12.82 19.46 -25.11
C THR A 398 11.39 19.80 -24.71
N VAL A 399 10.41 19.04 -25.23
CA VAL A 399 9.00 19.20 -24.89
C VAL A 399 8.64 18.23 -23.76
N LEU A 400 8.43 18.76 -22.56
CA LEU A 400 7.94 17.97 -21.43
C LEU A 400 6.42 18.06 -21.31
N TYR A 401 5.86 19.26 -21.44
CA TYR A 401 4.44 19.52 -21.37
C TYR A 401 3.85 19.74 -22.76
N GLU A 402 2.84 18.96 -23.11
CA GLU A 402 2.08 19.11 -24.34
C GLU A 402 0.59 19.21 -23.98
N PRO A 403 -0.05 20.39 -24.13
CA PRO A 403 -1.45 20.57 -23.78
C PRO A 403 -2.35 19.58 -24.54
N GLY A 404 -3.38 19.03 -23.89
CA GLY A 404 -4.30 18.08 -24.52
C GLY A 404 -5.19 18.69 -25.61
N ASN A 405 -5.93 17.82 -26.31
CA ASN A 405 -6.83 18.21 -27.39
C ASN A 405 -8.26 18.51 -26.91
N ASN A 406 -8.40 19.51 -26.03
CA ASN A 406 -9.69 20.02 -25.57
C ASN A 406 -9.73 21.55 -25.68
N ALA A 407 -10.92 22.15 -25.62
CA ALA A 407 -11.09 23.59 -25.87
C ALA A 407 -10.26 24.49 -24.93
N SER A 408 -10.16 24.14 -23.64
CA SER A 408 -9.38 24.90 -22.66
C SER A 408 -7.89 24.84 -22.94
N GLU A 409 -7.38 23.64 -23.20
CA GLU A 409 -5.95 23.43 -23.44
C GLU A 409 -5.51 23.82 -24.86
N GLN A 410 -6.41 23.87 -25.83
CA GLN A 410 -6.14 24.46 -27.14
C GLN A 410 -5.84 25.96 -27.02
N LYS A 411 -6.62 26.71 -26.22
CA LYS A 411 -6.31 28.12 -25.92
C LYS A 411 -4.95 28.28 -25.24
N LEU A 412 -4.61 27.35 -24.35
CA LEU A 412 -3.29 27.32 -23.71
C LEU A 412 -2.17 27.05 -24.73
N ARG A 413 -2.38 26.09 -25.63
CA ARG A 413 -1.46 25.75 -26.72
C ARG A 413 -1.22 26.95 -27.64
N GLU A 414 -2.28 27.63 -28.08
CA GLU A 414 -2.19 28.84 -28.92
C GLU A 414 -1.39 29.96 -28.25
N ARG A 415 -1.63 30.19 -26.95
CA ARG A 415 -0.85 31.15 -26.16
C ARG A 415 0.62 30.73 -26.10
N LEU A 416 0.91 29.47 -25.77
CA LEU A 416 2.29 28.97 -25.70
C LEU A 416 3.00 29.02 -27.05
N LYS A 417 2.30 28.72 -28.15
CA LYS A 417 2.79 28.84 -29.52
C LYS A 417 3.11 30.29 -29.88
N THR A 418 2.29 31.25 -29.44
CA THR A 418 2.54 32.68 -29.67
C THR A 418 3.82 33.14 -28.94
N LEU A 419 4.03 32.68 -27.71
CA LEU A 419 5.20 33.03 -26.89
C LEU A 419 6.48 32.35 -27.39
N TRP A 420 6.42 31.03 -27.64
CA TRP A 420 7.60 30.21 -27.91
C TRP A 420 7.83 29.88 -29.39
N LYS A 421 6.93 30.32 -30.27
CA LYS A 421 7.00 30.15 -31.72
C LYS A 421 7.31 28.68 -32.07
N ASN A 422 8.46 28.43 -32.69
CA ASN A 422 8.87 27.11 -33.17
C ASN A 422 9.80 26.37 -32.20
N LYS A 423 10.15 26.94 -31.03
CA LYS A 423 11.12 26.33 -30.09
C LYS A 423 10.67 24.94 -29.63
N TYR A 424 9.39 24.81 -29.28
CA TYR A 424 8.78 23.57 -28.79
C TYR A 424 7.78 22.96 -29.78
N LYS A 425 7.57 23.59 -30.96
CA LYS A 425 6.66 23.13 -32.03
C LYS A 425 5.21 22.85 -31.57
N TYR A 426 4.67 23.74 -30.73
CA TYR A 426 3.28 23.67 -30.25
C TYR A 426 2.22 23.86 -31.34
#